data_AF-A0A267DAK0-F1
#
_entry.id   AF-A0A267DAK0-F1
#
_cell.length_a   1.000
_cell.length_b   1.000
_cell.length_c   1.000
_cell.angle_alpha   90.00
_cell.angle_beta   90.00
_cell.angle_gamma   90.00
#
_symmetry.space_group_name_H-M   'P 1'
#
loop_
_entity.id
_entity.type
_entity.pdbx_description
1 polymer ?
#
loop_
_entity_poly.entity_id
_entity_poly.type
_entity_poly.pdbx_seq_one_letter_code
_entity_poly.pdbx_strand_id
1 'polypeptide(L)'
;SCCWTFFLSLAYFLDNSSALAGTRSAKLCMLQAAAFSLFSCCLLLLLLRTRHRSGFVSFVDGRYLSSPARSKSAAADAPAAGVVVAGSQALRAATQQPTEAAAAASVTAVSRSAVDLEAKVGADGVVRIFHQSWKTSKLPPRFQRWSESFSQCLPDWQRRLWTDEDNEKLVAKHFAWFLPTYKKLHQPVQKADVSRLLYMYKYGGAYCDLDCECLNPFGHLFVNVSLAFGAMAGHSTGPEDDRYMTEGQVENSFMYSVPGHPFVMELIKQVEKRPFGSPEDTTGPYLLMRGINRKRKSPDGMPATFRGLKYLTIFPPRYFNPFTWLGRTEPACKDKGGFTRAEEELCKAAFRNSSYVLQYHTQVWLAGGRHLNKD
;
A
#
# COMPACT_ATOMS: atom_id res chain seq x y z
N SER A 1 -46.30 -2.55 -22.28
CA SER A 1 -46.54 -2.08 -23.66
C SER A 1 -45.28 -1.96 -24.52
N CYS A 2 -44.17 -1.34 -24.08
CA CYS A 2 -42.95 -1.21 -24.91
C CYS A 2 -42.28 -2.52 -25.37
N CYS A 3 -42.28 -3.58 -24.57
CA CYS A 3 -41.72 -4.87 -25.00
C CYS A 3 -42.58 -5.54 -26.08
N TRP A 4 -43.90 -5.36 -26.05
CA TRP A 4 -44.82 -5.97 -27.01
C TRP A 4 -44.68 -5.37 -28.41
N THR A 5 -44.48 -4.05 -28.51
CA THR A 5 -44.15 -3.38 -29.77
C THR A 5 -42.81 -3.84 -30.35
N PHE A 6 -41.82 -4.13 -29.49
CA PHE A 6 -40.52 -4.64 -29.94
C PHE A 6 -40.61 -6.05 -30.54
N PHE A 7 -41.39 -6.94 -29.90
CA PHE A 7 -41.59 -8.30 -30.41
C PHE A 7 -42.40 -8.34 -31.71
N LEU A 8 -43.41 -7.48 -31.87
CA LEU A 8 -44.17 -7.35 -33.13
C LEU A 8 -43.31 -6.80 -34.27
N SER A 9 -42.47 -5.79 -33.99
CA SER A 9 -41.52 -5.26 -34.99
C SER A 9 -40.45 -6.28 -35.38
N LEU A 10 -39.98 -7.11 -34.44
CA LEU A 10 -38.99 -8.16 -34.71
C LEU A 10 -39.60 -9.32 -35.51
N ALA A 11 -40.85 -9.72 -35.21
CA ALA A 11 -41.57 -10.76 -35.93
C ALA A 11 -41.86 -10.34 -37.39
N TYR A 12 -42.32 -9.09 -37.60
CA TYR A 12 -42.54 -8.54 -38.94
C TYR A 12 -41.24 -8.43 -39.76
N PHE A 13 -40.11 -8.25 -39.09
CA PHE A 13 -38.79 -8.15 -39.73
C PHE A 13 -38.22 -9.51 -40.13
N LEU A 14 -38.39 -10.55 -39.30
CA LEU A 14 -37.92 -11.90 -39.59
C LEU A 14 -38.66 -12.50 -40.79
N ASP A 15 -39.96 -12.21 -40.95
CA ASP A 15 -40.75 -12.67 -42.10
C ASP A 15 -40.34 -12.03 -43.43
N ASN A 16 -39.83 -10.79 -43.43
CA ASN A 16 -39.41 -10.07 -44.65
C ASN A 16 -37.90 -10.19 -44.96
N SER A 17 -37.14 -10.89 -44.12
CA SER A 17 -35.67 -11.01 -44.28
C SER A 17 -35.24 -11.90 -45.44
N SER A 18 -36.15 -12.70 -46.01
CA SER A 18 -35.91 -13.55 -47.19
C SER A 18 -35.86 -12.76 -48.51
N ALA A 19 -36.26 -11.47 -48.52
CA ALA A 19 -36.36 -10.67 -49.74
C ALA A 19 -35.21 -9.67 -49.98
N LEU A 20 -34.24 -9.52 -49.07
CA LEU A 20 -33.17 -8.50 -49.18
C LEU A 20 -31.77 -9.07 -48.87
N ALA A 21 -31.39 -10.16 -49.53
CA ALA A 21 -30.03 -10.65 -49.56
C ALA A 21 -29.29 -10.09 -50.78
N GLY A 22 -28.69 -8.89 -50.68
CA GLY A 22 -28.06 -8.26 -51.84
C GLY A 22 -26.81 -7.44 -51.63
N THR A 23 -26.72 -6.55 -50.64
CA THR A 23 -25.58 -5.61 -50.58
C THR A 23 -25.09 -5.34 -49.15
N ARG A 24 -23.76 -5.16 -49.01
CA ARG A 24 -23.08 -4.86 -47.73
C ARG A 24 -23.65 -3.62 -47.02
N SER A 25 -24.18 -2.64 -47.77
CA SER A 25 -24.80 -1.43 -47.20
C SER A 25 -26.10 -1.72 -46.42
N ALA A 26 -26.91 -2.69 -46.85
CA ALA A 26 -28.14 -3.04 -46.15
C ALA A 26 -27.84 -3.67 -44.77
N LYS A 27 -26.80 -4.51 -44.68
CA LYS A 27 -26.36 -5.11 -43.41
C LYS A 27 -25.79 -4.07 -42.44
N LEU A 28 -25.09 -3.05 -42.95
CA LEU A 28 -24.53 -1.97 -42.13
C LEU A 28 -25.62 -1.06 -41.55
N CYS A 29 -26.63 -0.73 -42.36
CA CYS A 29 -27.79 0.06 -41.92
C CYS A 29 -28.61 -0.70 -40.86
N MET A 30 -28.74 -2.03 -41.01
CA MET A 30 -29.41 -2.89 -40.02
C MET A 30 -28.67 -2.97 -38.67
N LEU A 31 -27.34 -3.05 -38.69
CA LEU A 31 -26.52 -3.02 -37.46
C LEU A 31 -26.64 -1.69 -36.72
N GLN A 32 -26.70 -0.57 -37.46
CA GLN A 32 -26.89 0.75 -36.87
C GLN A 32 -28.28 0.91 -36.23
N ALA A 33 -29.35 0.44 -36.89
CA ALA A 33 -30.70 0.51 -36.35
C ALA A 33 -30.89 -0.34 -35.07
N ALA A 34 -30.27 -1.53 -35.01
CA ALA A 34 -30.28 -2.38 -33.81
C ALA A 34 -29.51 -1.72 -32.65
N ALA A 35 -28.35 -1.11 -32.93
CA ALA A 35 -27.55 -0.40 -31.94
C ALA A 35 -28.29 0.81 -31.35
N PHE A 36 -28.97 1.60 -32.19
CA PHE A 36 -29.79 2.74 -31.74
C PHE A 36 -30.96 2.30 -30.85
N SER A 37 -31.62 1.20 -31.20
CA SER A 37 -32.75 0.66 -30.42
C SER A 37 -32.30 0.15 -29.05
N LEU A 38 -31.15 -0.53 -28.98
CA LEU A 38 -30.55 -0.97 -27.71
C LEU A 38 -30.10 0.21 -26.84
N PHE A 39 -29.50 1.25 -27.44
CA PHE A 39 -29.08 2.44 -26.72
C PHE A 39 -30.27 3.19 -26.12
N SER A 40 -31.35 3.36 -26.89
CA SER A 40 -32.57 4.03 -26.42
C SER A 40 -33.24 3.25 -25.28
N CYS A 41 -33.24 1.92 -25.34
CA CYS A 41 -33.76 1.05 -24.28
C CYS A 41 -32.93 1.14 -22.99
N CYS A 42 -31.59 1.14 -23.11
CA CYS A 42 -30.67 1.34 -21.98
C CYS A 42 -30.84 2.72 -21.31
N LEU A 43 -31.04 3.77 -22.11
CA LEU A 43 -31.28 5.12 -21.60
C LEU A 43 -32.60 5.20 -20.84
N LEU A 44 -33.66 4.55 -21.35
CA LEU A 44 -34.96 4.50 -20.68
C LEU A 44 -34.87 3.74 -19.33
N LEU A 45 -34.12 2.63 -19.28
CA LEU A 45 -33.90 1.86 -18.05
C LEU A 45 -33.09 2.65 -17.02
N LEU A 46 -32.11 3.45 -17.45
CA LEU A 46 -31.36 4.35 -16.58
C LEU A 46 -32.24 5.47 -16.00
N LEU A 47 -33.11 6.07 -16.83
CA LEU A 47 -34.06 7.11 -16.39
C LEU A 47 -35.13 6.56 -15.43
N LEU A 48 -35.56 5.31 -15.60
CA LEU A 48 -36.47 4.65 -14.67
C LEU A 48 -35.77 4.30 -13.34
N ARG A 49 -34.47 3.94 -13.38
CA ARG A 49 -33.66 3.69 -12.17
C ARG A 49 -33.39 4.96 -11.35
N THR A 50 -33.22 6.11 -12.00
CA THR A 50 -33.02 7.39 -11.30
C THR A 50 -34.32 7.93 -10.70
N ARG A 51 -35.48 7.68 -11.32
CA ARG A 51 -36.79 8.03 -10.73
C ARG A 51 -37.15 7.22 -9.49
N HIS A 52 -36.66 5.98 -9.35
CA HIS A 52 -36.96 5.15 -8.18
C HIS A 52 -36.09 5.43 -6.94
N ARG A 53 -35.10 6.34 -7.04
CA ARG A 53 -34.22 6.75 -5.93
C ARG A 53 -34.58 8.09 -5.28
N SER A 54 -35.62 8.75 -5.76
CA SER A 54 -36.08 10.04 -5.25
C SER A 54 -37.52 9.94 -4.77
N GLY A 55 -37.71 9.44 -3.54
CA GLY A 55 -39.02 9.36 -2.91
C GLY A 55 -38.91 9.29 -1.40
N PHE A 56 -39.55 10.25 -0.73
CA PHE A 56 -39.94 10.32 0.68
C PHE A 56 -38.89 10.74 1.73
N VAL A 57 -38.84 12.05 1.99
CA VAL A 57 -38.67 12.58 3.36
C VAL A 57 -39.93 13.40 3.66
N SER A 58 -40.84 12.84 4.46
CA SER A 58 -41.95 13.56 5.06
C SER A 58 -41.44 14.20 6.36
N PHE A 59 -41.48 15.53 6.42
CA PHE A 59 -41.23 16.30 7.64
C PHE A 59 -42.59 16.80 8.15
N VAL A 60 -43.00 16.36 9.34
CA VAL A 60 -44.17 16.87 10.05
C VAL A 60 -43.76 17.22 11.48
N ASP A 61 -44.30 18.36 11.89
CA ASP A 61 -44.40 18.99 13.21
C ASP A 61 -43.18 19.67 13.82
N GLY A 62 -43.24 21.00 13.73
CA GLY A 62 -42.49 21.91 14.56
C GLY A 62 -43.06 22.07 15.96
N ARG A 63 -42.20 22.55 16.85
CA ARG A 63 -42.60 23.47 17.91
C ARG A 63 -41.52 24.53 18.04
N TYR A 64 -41.98 25.78 17.88
CA TYR A 64 -41.38 26.97 18.45
C TYR A 64 -41.10 26.74 19.94
N LEU A 65 -39.99 27.28 20.45
CA LEU A 65 -39.96 28.16 21.63
C LEU A 65 -38.56 28.75 21.85
N SER A 66 -38.48 30.07 21.64
CA SER A 66 -37.72 31.09 22.38
C SER A 66 -36.25 30.85 22.78
N SER A 67 -35.39 31.67 22.17
CA SER A 67 -34.18 32.22 22.81
C SER A 67 -34.56 33.16 23.97
N PRO A 68 -33.64 33.43 24.91
CA PRO A 68 -33.11 34.79 24.93
C PRO A 68 -31.58 34.87 25.06
N ALA A 69 -31.11 36.07 24.71
CA ALA A 69 -29.74 36.51 24.54
C ALA A 69 -29.02 36.96 25.83
N ARG A 70 -27.73 37.29 25.63
CA ARG A 70 -26.78 38.10 26.45
C ARG A 70 -26.21 37.40 27.70
N SER A 71 -24.92 37.52 28.02
CA SER A 71 -24.07 38.72 27.96
C SER A 71 -22.56 38.40 27.87
N LYS A 72 -21.80 39.41 27.45
CA LYS A 72 -20.33 39.50 27.44
C LYS A 72 -19.80 39.96 28.81
N SER A 73 -18.51 39.68 29.04
CA SER A 73 -17.47 40.42 29.83
C SER A 73 -16.83 39.52 30.89
N ALA A 74 -15.58 39.64 31.31
CA ALA A 74 -14.35 40.24 30.81
C ALA A 74 -13.25 39.71 31.77
N ALA A 75 -12.01 39.64 31.31
CA ALA A 75 -10.85 39.41 32.16
C ALA A 75 -10.54 40.65 33.03
N ALA A 76 -10.04 40.44 34.25
CA ALA A 76 -8.79 41.02 34.75
C ALA A 76 -8.62 40.85 36.29
N ASP A 77 -7.35 40.77 36.66
CA ASP A 77 -6.71 41.18 37.92
C ASP A 77 -6.58 40.21 39.12
N ALA A 78 -5.30 39.87 39.33
CA ALA A 78 -4.68 39.47 40.58
C ALA A 78 -4.63 40.63 41.59
N PRO A 79 -4.23 40.36 42.85
CA PRO A 79 -2.88 40.81 43.21
C PRO A 79 -2.08 39.83 44.07
N ALA A 80 -0.78 40.11 44.08
CA ALA A 80 0.29 39.41 44.78
C ALA A 80 0.54 39.94 46.21
N ALA A 81 1.09 39.06 47.06
CA ALA A 81 2.03 39.32 48.16
C ALA A 81 2.44 37.93 48.73
N GLY A 82 3.66 37.58 49.11
CA GLY A 82 4.93 38.28 49.21
C GLY A 82 5.94 37.36 49.95
N VAL A 83 7.20 37.33 49.48
CA VAL A 83 8.50 37.42 50.20
C VAL A 83 8.77 36.38 51.34
N VAL A 84 9.91 35.71 51.51
CA VAL A 84 11.30 36.17 51.74
C VAL A 84 12.30 34.98 51.66
N VAL A 85 13.53 35.34 51.32
CA VAL A 85 14.78 34.58 51.10
C VAL A 85 15.57 34.27 52.38
N ALA A 86 16.28 33.13 52.42
CA ALA A 86 17.66 32.91 52.96
C ALA A 86 17.90 31.37 52.99
N GLY A 87 19.01 30.74 52.61
CA GLY A 87 20.40 31.15 52.47
C GLY A 87 21.25 30.51 53.59
N SER A 88 21.93 29.37 53.35
CA SER A 88 23.26 29.02 53.94
C SER A 88 23.68 27.54 53.80
N GLN A 89 24.84 27.35 53.17
CA GLN A 89 26.01 26.54 53.57
C GLN A 89 25.98 25.01 53.77
N ALA A 90 27.10 24.45 53.29
CA ALA A 90 27.58 23.08 53.26
C ALA A 90 27.74 22.37 54.61
N LEU A 91 27.64 21.02 54.57
CA LEU A 91 28.34 20.12 55.49
C LEU A 91 28.88 18.91 54.72
N ARG A 92 30.18 18.63 54.88
CA ARG A 92 30.87 17.40 54.45
C ARG A 92 30.82 16.36 55.57
N ALA A 93 30.57 15.09 55.24
CA ALA A 93 31.05 13.88 55.93
C ALA A 93 30.85 12.68 54.98
N ALA A 94 31.91 12.12 54.40
CA ALA A 94 32.62 10.91 54.86
C ALA A 94 31.94 9.58 54.45
N THR A 95 32.46 9.03 53.35
CA THR A 95 32.81 7.62 53.07
C THR A 95 31.97 6.49 53.67
N GLN A 96 31.35 5.69 52.78
CA GLN A 96 31.24 4.22 52.91
C GLN A 96 30.88 3.60 51.54
N GLN A 97 31.80 2.80 50.99
CA GLN A 97 31.53 1.87 49.89
C GLN A 97 30.76 0.64 50.42
N PRO A 98 29.77 0.12 49.70
CA PRO A 98 29.32 -1.26 49.88
C PRO A 98 29.81 -2.16 48.73
N THR A 99 30.80 -2.99 49.09
CA THR A 99 31.03 -4.42 48.79
C THR A 99 30.38 -5.10 47.58
N GLU A 100 31.24 -5.84 46.86
CA GLU A 100 31.10 -6.72 45.68
C GLU A 100 30.05 -7.86 45.71
N ALA A 101 29.03 -7.83 46.57
CA ALA A 101 28.07 -8.95 46.69
C ALA A 101 26.73 -8.75 45.95
N ALA A 102 26.54 -7.64 45.22
CA ALA A 102 25.34 -7.39 44.40
C ALA A 102 25.59 -7.46 42.88
N ALA A 103 26.79 -7.87 42.46
CA ALA A 103 27.20 -7.99 41.05
C ALA A 103 26.87 -9.37 40.43
N ALA A 104 25.95 -10.14 41.02
CA ALA A 104 25.53 -11.44 40.53
C ALA A 104 24.06 -11.44 40.07
N ALA A 105 23.72 -10.47 39.22
CA ALA A 105 22.52 -10.54 38.39
C ALA A 105 22.77 -9.87 37.02
N SER A 106 23.96 -10.05 36.45
CA SER A 106 24.18 -9.79 35.02
C SER A 106 23.63 -10.98 34.24
N VAL A 107 22.34 -10.94 33.94
CA VAL A 107 21.78 -11.74 32.84
C VAL A 107 22.60 -11.38 31.60
N THR A 108 23.19 -12.40 31.01
CA THR A 108 23.94 -12.37 29.75
C THR A 108 23.20 -11.55 28.69
N ALA A 109 23.60 -10.30 28.49
CA ALA A 109 23.27 -9.54 27.30
C ALA A 109 24.04 -10.14 26.12
N VAL A 110 23.51 -11.21 25.54
CA VAL A 110 23.96 -11.73 24.25
C VAL A 110 23.86 -10.55 23.27
N SER A 111 25.00 -10.13 22.72
CA SER A 111 25.08 -9.13 21.65
C SER A 111 24.16 -9.54 20.50
N ARG A 112 22.94 -8.95 20.44
CA ARG A 112 22.00 -9.20 19.35
C ARG A 112 22.63 -8.69 18.06
N SER A 113 22.65 -9.53 17.03
CA SER A 113 23.15 -9.12 15.71
C SER A 113 22.25 -8.02 15.14
N ALA A 114 22.78 -7.13 14.29
CA ALA A 114 21.99 -6.09 13.62
C ALA A 114 20.79 -6.64 12.83
N VAL A 115 20.83 -7.93 12.48
CA VAL A 115 19.76 -8.64 11.77
C VAL A 115 18.78 -9.36 12.70
N ASP A 116 18.96 -9.35 14.02
CA ASP A 116 18.01 -9.96 14.96
C ASP A 116 16.93 -8.95 15.36
N LEU A 117 15.78 -8.99 14.69
CA LEU A 117 14.58 -8.27 15.10
C LEU A 117 13.67 -9.18 15.93
N GLU A 118 13.13 -8.64 17.01
CA GLU A 118 12.05 -9.28 17.76
C GLU A 118 10.72 -9.00 17.08
N ALA A 119 9.86 -10.03 17.02
CA ALA A 119 8.51 -9.85 16.50
C ALA A 119 7.70 -8.94 17.46
N LYS A 120 7.31 -7.76 16.99
CA LYS A 120 6.42 -6.86 17.74
C LYS A 120 4.98 -7.09 17.29
N VAL A 121 4.22 -7.92 18.01
CA VAL A 121 2.81 -8.20 17.69
C VAL A 121 1.91 -7.40 18.64
N GLY A 122 0.97 -6.63 18.08
CA GLY A 122 -0.04 -5.91 18.85
C GLY A 122 -1.10 -6.84 19.43
N ALA A 123 -1.89 -6.33 20.39
CA ALA A 123 -3.02 -7.06 20.97
C ALA A 123 -4.10 -7.42 19.92
N ASP A 124 -4.13 -6.69 18.81
CA ASP A 124 -4.96 -6.91 17.61
C ASP A 124 -4.40 -7.98 16.66
N GLY A 125 -3.27 -8.62 17.01
CA GLY A 125 -2.58 -9.61 16.18
C GLY A 125 -1.76 -9.02 15.03
N VAL A 126 -1.67 -7.69 14.90
CA VAL A 126 -0.93 -7.03 13.83
C VAL A 126 0.57 -7.05 14.13
N VAL A 127 1.38 -7.41 13.14
CA VAL A 127 2.85 -7.38 13.24
C VAL A 127 3.33 -5.96 12.96
N ARG A 128 3.82 -5.26 13.98
CA ARG A 128 4.15 -3.83 13.98
C ARG A 128 5.63 -3.58 13.73
N ILE A 129 6.13 -4.06 12.60
CA ILE A 129 7.48 -3.75 12.09
C ILE A 129 7.32 -3.09 10.73
N PHE A 130 7.98 -1.96 10.53
CA PHE A 130 7.99 -1.21 9.27
C PHE A 130 9.39 -1.26 8.66
N HIS A 131 9.49 -1.88 7.47
CA HIS A 131 10.72 -2.14 6.76
C HIS A 131 10.89 -1.17 5.60
N GLN A 132 12.08 -0.60 5.47
CA GLN A 132 12.55 0.05 4.25
C GLN A 132 13.99 -0.41 3.99
N SER A 133 14.50 -0.26 2.77
CA SER A 133 15.89 -0.62 2.46
C SER A 133 16.60 0.46 1.64
N TRP A 134 17.91 0.57 1.86
CA TRP A 134 18.80 1.43 1.10
C TRP A 134 20.18 0.81 1.00
N LYS A 135 21.03 1.35 0.14
CA LYS A 135 22.41 0.88 -0.01
C LYS A 135 23.21 1.01 1.29
N THR A 136 22.98 2.09 2.03
CA THR A 136 23.71 2.43 3.27
C THR A 136 22.75 2.97 4.33
N SER A 137 23.25 3.19 5.55
CA SER A 137 22.47 3.81 6.64
C SER A 137 22.20 5.31 6.44
N LYS A 138 22.84 5.96 5.46
CA LYS A 138 22.65 7.39 5.15
C LYS A 138 21.70 7.56 3.98
N LEU A 139 20.53 8.15 4.25
CA LEU A 139 19.53 8.46 3.23
C LEU A 139 19.78 9.85 2.64
N PRO A 140 19.52 10.06 1.33
CA PRO A 140 19.38 11.39 0.76
C PRO A 140 18.27 12.18 1.49
N PRO A 141 18.39 13.52 1.66
CA PRO A 141 17.44 14.32 2.45
C PRO A 141 15.98 14.12 2.04
N ARG A 142 15.71 14.06 0.73
CA ARG A 142 14.38 13.81 0.17
C ARG A 142 13.77 12.48 0.65
N PHE A 143 14.54 11.40 0.61
CA PHE A 143 14.11 10.07 1.07
C PHE A 143 14.02 9.99 2.58
N GLN A 144 14.88 10.71 3.29
CA GLN A 144 14.80 10.82 4.74
C GLN A 144 13.47 11.46 5.16
N ARG A 145 13.05 12.57 4.54
CA ARG A 145 11.74 13.21 4.81
C ARG A 145 10.58 12.24 4.62
N TRP A 146 10.56 11.52 3.50
CA TRP A 146 9.50 10.56 3.21
C TRP A 146 9.51 9.37 4.19
N SER A 147 10.68 8.82 4.50
CA SER A 147 10.83 7.78 5.53
C SER A 147 10.36 8.24 6.92
N GLU A 148 10.62 9.51 7.28
CA GLU A 148 10.22 10.09 8.56
C GLU A 148 8.70 10.26 8.70
N SER A 149 7.96 10.44 7.60
CA SER A 149 6.49 10.50 7.64
C SER A 149 5.83 9.26 8.27
N PHE A 150 6.44 8.07 8.12
CA PHE A 150 5.94 6.84 8.71
C PHE A 150 6.03 6.82 10.24
N SER A 151 6.92 7.60 10.85
CA SER A 151 6.95 7.75 12.31
C SER A 151 5.69 8.43 12.84
N GLN A 152 5.08 9.32 12.06
CA GLN A 152 3.85 10.01 12.44
C GLN A 152 2.63 9.12 12.20
N CYS A 153 2.61 8.37 11.09
CA CYS A 153 1.51 7.46 10.78
C CYS A 153 1.47 6.19 11.63
N LEU A 154 2.64 5.67 12.00
CA LEU A 154 2.81 4.38 12.67
C LEU A 154 3.72 4.54 13.92
N PRO A 155 3.34 5.38 14.90
CA PRO A 155 4.21 5.74 16.02
C PRO A 155 4.62 4.53 16.88
N ASP A 156 3.74 3.53 16.99
CA ASP A 156 3.98 2.32 17.78
C ASP A 156 4.72 1.22 17.02
N TRP A 157 5.10 1.45 15.76
CA TRP A 157 5.75 0.43 14.93
C TRP A 157 7.27 0.52 15.04
N GLN A 158 7.92 -0.64 15.14
CA GLN A 158 9.37 -0.72 15.08
C GLN A 158 9.82 -0.43 13.64
N ARG A 159 10.57 0.65 13.42
CA ARG A 159 11.13 0.96 12.11
C ARG A 159 12.47 0.28 11.91
N ARG A 160 12.70 -0.26 10.72
CA ARG A 160 13.99 -0.85 10.31
C ARG A 160 14.35 -0.41 8.90
N LEU A 161 15.48 0.29 8.79
CA LEU A 161 16.20 0.48 7.54
C LEU A 161 17.21 -0.64 7.36
N TRP A 162 17.11 -1.38 6.25
CA TRP A 162 18.03 -2.45 5.88
C TRP A 162 19.06 -1.94 4.88
N THR A 163 20.35 -2.12 5.19
CA THR A 163 21.45 -1.85 4.26
C THR A 163 21.76 -3.05 3.37
N ASP A 164 22.52 -2.84 2.28
CA ASP A 164 23.01 -3.95 1.45
C ASP A 164 23.82 -4.96 2.29
N GLU A 165 24.61 -4.47 3.25
CA GLU A 165 25.36 -5.30 4.19
C GLU A 165 24.43 -6.08 5.14
N ASP A 166 23.38 -5.43 5.67
CA ASP A 166 22.38 -6.13 6.50
C ASP A 166 21.69 -7.25 5.73
N ASN A 167 21.41 -7.05 4.44
CA ASN A 167 20.75 -8.04 3.59
C ASN A 167 21.64 -9.27 3.38
N GLU A 168 22.93 -9.08 3.14
CA GLU A 168 23.87 -10.18 3.03
C GLU A 168 23.99 -10.96 4.35
N LYS A 169 24.04 -10.25 5.49
CA LYS A 169 24.03 -10.87 6.82
C LYS A 169 22.73 -11.63 7.10
N LEU A 170 21.58 -11.07 6.70
CA LEU A 170 20.28 -11.70 6.84
C LEU A 170 20.24 -13.05 6.11
N VAL A 171 20.66 -13.06 4.85
CA VAL A 171 20.67 -14.26 4.01
C VAL A 171 21.65 -15.28 4.60
N ALA A 172 22.88 -14.87 4.92
CA ALA A 172 23.88 -15.78 5.47
C ALA A 172 23.43 -16.43 6.77
N LYS A 173 22.74 -15.68 7.65
CA LYS A 173 22.32 -16.16 8.96
C LYS A 173 21.04 -16.98 8.95
N HIS A 174 20.01 -16.54 8.22
CA HIS A 174 18.67 -17.13 8.30
C HIS A 174 18.26 -17.93 7.07
N PHE A 175 18.97 -17.77 5.96
CA PHE A 175 18.67 -18.40 4.68
C PHE A 175 19.95 -18.93 4.02
N ALA A 176 20.82 -19.59 4.81
CA ALA A 176 22.12 -20.05 4.34
C ALA A 176 22.04 -20.92 3.07
N TRP A 177 20.97 -21.72 2.94
CA TRP A 177 20.67 -22.51 1.74
C TRP A 177 20.46 -21.66 0.48
N PHE A 178 19.96 -20.44 0.63
CA PHE A 178 19.65 -19.49 -0.45
C PHE A 178 20.84 -18.57 -0.79
N LEU A 179 21.85 -18.48 0.09
CA LEU A 179 23.01 -17.61 -0.11
C LEU A 179 23.72 -17.80 -1.47
N PRO A 180 23.92 -19.03 -2.00
CA PRO A 180 24.50 -19.21 -3.32
C PRO A 180 23.68 -18.57 -4.44
N THR A 181 22.35 -18.65 -4.36
CA THR A 181 21.43 -18.00 -5.31
C THR A 181 21.49 -16.49 -5.15
N TYR A 182 21.42 -15.98 -3.92
CA TYR A 182 21.48 -14.55 -3.64
C TYR A 182 22.76 -13.90 -4.20
N LYS A 183 23.90 -14.59 -4.11
CA LYS A 183 25.18 -14.12 -4.67
C LYS A 183 25.20 -14.10 -6.20
N LYS A 184 24.35 -14.88 -6.88
CA LYS A 184 24.20 -14.88 -8.35
C LYS A 184 23.31 -13.74 -8.86
N LEU A 185 22.57 -13.06 -8.00
CA LEU A 185 21.75 -11.90 -8.40
C LEU A 185 22.69 -10.73 -8.74
N HIS A 186 22.86 -10.48 -10.03
CA HIS A 186 23.83 -9.51 -10.54
C HIS A 186 23.39 -8.06 -10.31
N GLN A 187 22.08 -7.78 -10.38
CA GLN A 187 21.58 -6.42 -10.24
C GLN A 187 21.27 -6.10 -8.77
N PRO A 188 21.73 -4.95 -8.23
CA PRO A 188 21.41 -4.55 -6.86
C PRO A 188 19.91 -4.50 -6.56
N VAL A 189 19.09 -4.11 -7.54
CA VAL A 189 17.63 -4.11 -7.42
C VAL A 189 17.07 -5.52 -7.21
N GLN A 190 17.60 -6.55 -7.87
CA GLN A 190 17.18 -7.94 -7.65
C GLN A 190 17.47 -8.39 -6.22
N LYS A 191 18.64 -8.03 -5.68
CA LYS A 191 18.99 -8.30 -4.29
C LYS A 191 18.02 -7.61 -3.32
N ALA A 192 17.69 -6.34 -3.55
CA ALA A 192 16.72 -5.60 -2.74
C ALA A 192 15.31 -6.21 -2.83
N ASP A 193 14.88 -6.60 -4.03
CA ASP A 193 13.60 -7.24 -4.32
C ASP A 193 13.40 -8.56 -3.58
N VAL A 194 14.43 -9.40 -3.56
CA VAL A 194 14.36 -10.67 -2.83
C VAL A 194 14.46 -10.43 -1.34
N SER A 195 15.29 -9.48 -0.90
CA SER A 195 15.46 -9.19 0.53
C SER A 195 14.16 -8.75 1.19
N ARG A 196 13.31 -7.96 0.51
CA ARG A 196 11.99 -7.63 1.09
C ARG A 196 11.08 -8.84 1.26
N LEU A 197 11.11 -9.83 0.36
CA LEU A 197 10.43 -11.12 0.58
C LEU A 197 10.99 -11.86 1.80
N LEU A 198 12.32 -11.82 2.00
CA LEU A 198 12.97 -12.44 3.16
C LEU A 198 12.55 -11.77 4.48
N TYR A 199 12.41 -10.44 4.52
CA TYR A 199 11.90 -9.75 5.70
C TYR A 199 10.46 -10.19 5.99
N MET A 200 9.60 -10.17 4.97
CA MET A 200 8.19 -10.57 5.09
C MET A 200 8.05 -12.00 5.60
N TYR A 201 8.91 -12.92 5.13
CA TYR A 201 8.90 -14.30 5.61
C TYR A 201 9.44 -14.42 7.04
N LYS A 202 10.59 -13.80 7.35
CA LYS A 202 11.29 -14.01 8.62
C LYS A 202 10.65 -13.27 9.79
N TYR A 203 10.31 -12.00 9.60
CA TYR A 203 9.84 -11.10 10.65
C TYR A 203 8.40 -10.65 10.46
N GLY A 204 7.85 -10.76 9.24
CA GLY A 204 6.56 -10.18 8.91
C GLY A 204 6.62 -8.65 8.89
N GLY A 205 5.52 -8.00 9.25
CA GLY A 205 5.41 -6.55 9.25
C GLY A 205 5.04 -5.99 7.88
N ALA A 206 5.17 -4.67 7.72
CA ALA A 206 4.92 -3.95 6.47
C ALA A 206 6.23 -3.45 5.85
N TYR A 207 6.28 -3.42 4.52
CA TYR A 207 7.37 -2.84 3.75
C TYR A 207 6.82 -1.76 2.82
N CYS A 208 7.54 -0.64 2.70
CA CYS A 208 7.38 0.34 1.63
C CYS A 208 8.74 0.71 1.03
N ASP A 209 8.77 1.08 -0.25
CA ASP A 209 9.96 1.72 -0.83
C ASP A 209 10.26 3.08 -0.17
N LEU A 210 11.48 3.60 -0.37
CA LEU A 210 11.90 4.88 0.18
C LEU A 210 11.28 6.09 -0.50
N ASP A 211 10.72 5.90 -1.70
CA ASP A 211 9.94 6.91 -2.41
C ASP A 211 8.45 6.85 -2.09
N CYS A 212 8.09 6.20 -0.98
CA CYS A 212 6.77 6.27 -0.39
C CYS A 212 6.74 7.33 0.72
N GLU A 213 5.70 8.17 0.72
CA GLU A 213 5.35 9.05 1.83
C GLU A 213 4.03 8.61 2.44
N CYS A 214 3.99 8.54 3.76
CA CYS A 214 2.76 8.23 4.48
C CYS A 214 1.89 9.48 4.64
N LEU A 215 0.63 9.33 4.26
CA LEU A 215 -0.38 10.39 4.34
C LEU A 215 -1.33 10.20 5.53
N ASN A 216 -1.68 8.94 5.85
CA ASN A 216 -2.61 8.61 6.92
C ASN A 216 -2.22 7.29 7.63
N PRO A 217 -2.49 7.13 8.94
CA PRO A 217 -2.30 5.86 9.64
C PRO A 217 -3.05 4.70 8.96
N PHE A 218 -2.40 3.56 8.79
CA PHE A 218 -2.96 2.40 8.07
C PHE A 218 -2.77 1.06 8.77
N GLY A 219 -2.26 1.04 10.00
CA GLY A 219 -2.01 -0.20 10.74
C GLY A 219 -3.27 -1.06 10.96
N HIS A 220 -4.44 -0.42 11.06
CA HIS A 220 -5.74 -1.09 11.23
C HIS A 220 -6.15 -1.94 10.01
N LEU A 221 -5.60 -1.67 8.82
CA LEU A 221 -5.90 -2.45 7.62
C LEU A 221 -5.39 -3.89 7.68
N PHE A 222 -4.46 -4.18 8.59
CA PHE A 222 -3.84 -5.49 8.74
C PHE A 222 -4.52 -6.39 9.78
N VAL A 223 -5.56 -5.89 10.45
CA VAL A 223 -6.38 -6.73 11.32
C VAL A 223 -7.00 -7.86 10.49
N ASN A 224 -6.83 -9.10 10.95
CA ASN A 224 -7.29 -10.31 10.26
C ASN A 224 -6.65 -10.56 8.87
N VAL A 225 -5.44 -10.04 8.62
CA VAL A 225 -4.69 -10.25 7.36
C VAL A 225 -3.41 -11.01 7.63
N SER A 226 -3.14 -12.06 6.86
CA SER A 226 -1.86 -12.80 6.94
C SER A 226 -0.84 -12.37 5.89
N LEU A 227 -1.28 -11.94 4.71
CA LEU A 227 -0.43 -11.42 3.64
C LEU A 227 -1.20 -10.38 2.85
N ALA A 228 -0.54 -9.28 2.49
CA ALA A 228 -1.09 -8.29 1.59
C ALA A 228 -0.05 -7.67 0.65
N PHE A 229 -0.56 -7.23 -0.50
CA PHE A 229 0.18 -6.45 -1.50
C PHE A 229 -0.65 -5.22 -1.91
N GLY A 230 0.04 -4.16 -2.34
CA GLY A 230 -0.59 -2.99 -2.93
C GLY A 230 -0.70 -3.14 -4.46
N ALA A 231 -1.88 -2.89 -5.01
CA ALA A 231 -2.02 -2.65 -6.44
C ALA A 231 -1.69 -1.18 -6.78
N MET A 232 -1.28 -0.94 -8.01
CA MET A 232 -1.14 0.35 -8.66
C MET A 232 -2.22 0.50 -9.73
N ALA A 233 -2.62 1.73 -10.02
CA ALA A 233 -3.54 2.00 -11.11
C ALA A 233 -2.96 1.52 -12.47
N GLY A 234 -3.84 1.03 -13.35
CA GLY A 234 -3.46 0.53 -14.67
C GLY A 234 -2.93 -0.90 -14.68
N HIS A 235 -2.53 -1.36 -15.86
CA HIS A 235 -2.02 -2.71 -16.12
C HIS A 235 -0.89 -2.64 -17.14
N SER A 236 0.25 -3.28 -16.88
CA SER A 236 1.35 -3.38 -17.86
C SER A 236 1.11 -4.48 -18.89
N THR A 237 0.15 -5.37 -18.66
CA THR A 237 -0.14 -6.54 -19.48
C THR A 237 -1.64 -6.63 -19.78
N GLY A 238 -2.00 -7.33 -20.87
CA GLY A 238 -3.40 -7.57 -21.24
C GLY A 238 -3.98 -8.82 -20.55
N PRO A 239 -5.32 -9.03 -20.58
CA PRO A 239 -6.01 -10.13 -19.89
C PRO A 239 -5.54 -11.54 -20.24
N GLU A 240 -4.96 -11.73 -21.42
CA GLU A 240 -4.42 -13.02 -21.90
C GLU A 240 -3.07 -13.39 -21.25
N ASP A 241 -2.41 -12.44 -20.59
CA ASP A 241 -1.11 -12.63 -19.97
C ASP A 241 -1.23 -13.26 -18.57
N ASP A 242 -0.33 -14.19 -18.22
CA ASP A 242 -0.35 -14.87 -16.92
C ASP A 242 -0.03 -13.96 -15.72
N ARG A 243 0.44 -12.73 -16.00
CA ARG A 243 0.70 -11.67 -15.03
C ARG A 243 -0.47 -10.69 -14.87
N TYR A 244 -1.52 -10.78 -15.68
CA TYR A 244 -2.67 -9.87 -15.56
C TYR A 244 -3.42 -10.07 -14.24
N MET A 245 -3.71 -8.98 -13.55
CA MET A 245 -4.44 -8.95 -12.28
C MET A 245 -5.67 -8.09 -12.43
N THR A 246 -6.82 -8.53 -11.93
CA THR A 246 -8.06 -7.73 -12.02
C THR A 246 -8.08 -6.57 -11.03
N GLU A 247 -7.25 -6.63 -9.99
CA GLU A 247 -7.15 -5.63 -8.94
C GLU A 247 -6.31 -4.39 -9.33
N GLY A 248 -5.69 -4.40 -10.51
CA GLY A 248 -4.65 -3.46 -10.94
C GLY A 248 -3.26 -4.10 -10.90
N GLN A 249 -2.26 -3.36 -11.36
CA GLN A 249 -0.86 -3.80 -11.39
C GLN A 249 -0.34 -4.02 -9.95
N VAL A 250 -0.20 -5.27 -9.51
CA VAL A 250 0.31 -5.56 -8.16
C VAL A 250 1.81 -5.31 -8.10
N GLU A 251 2.21 -4.40 -7.21
CA GLU A 251 3.60 -3.99 -7.04
C GLU A 251 4.23 -4.63 -5.80
N ASN A 252 5.55 -4.83 -5.86
CA ASN A 252 6.33 -5.27 -4.70
C ASN A 252 6.90 -4.09 -3.88
N SER A 253 6.44 -2.86 -4.17
CA SER A 253 6.81 -1.64 -3.46
C SER A 253 6.04 -1.46 -2.15
N PHE A 254 4.88 -2.11 -1.99
CA PHE A 254 4.12 -2.18 -0.74
C PHE A 254 3.74 -3.62 -0.42
N MET A 255 4.10 -4.09 0.78
CA MET A 255 3.85 -5.47 1.21
C MET A 255 3.51 -5.50 2.70
N TYR A 256 2.71 -6.48 3.12
CA TYR A 256 2.57 -6.86 4.53
C TYR A 256 2.52 -8.37 4.67
N SER A 257 3.12 -8.95 5.71
CA SER A 257 3.01 -10.38 6.00
C SER A 257 3.06 -10.67 7.49
N VAL A 258 2.47 -11.78 7.91
CA VAL A 258 2.83 -12.45 9.15
C VAL A 258 4.07 -13.33 8.93
N PRO A 259 4.89 -13.58 9.98
CA PRO A 259 6.05 -14.47 9.87
C PRO A 259 5.68 -15.87 9.42
N GLY A 260 6.47 -16.41 8.49
CA GLY A 260 6.38 -17.79 8.02
C GLY A 260 5.27 -18.06 7.00
N HIS A 261 4.73 -17.02 6.36
CA HIS A 261 3.65 -17.19 5.39
C HIS A 261 4.09 -18.11 4.22
N PRO A 262 3.39 -19.22 3.96
CA PRO A 262 3.85 -20.25 3.01
C PRO A 262 3.99 -19.72 1.59
N PHE A 263 3.07 -18.87 1.14
CA PHE A 263 3.15 -18.26 -0.19
C PHE A 263 4.39 -17.38 -0.37
N VAL A 264 4.87 -16.70 0.68
CA VAL A 264 6.10 -15.88 0.57
C VAL A 264 7.31 -16.79 0.34
N MET A 265 7.37 -17.94 1.02
CA MET A 265 8.40 -18.95 0.77
C MET A 265 8.28 -19.58 -0.63
N GLU A 266 7.07 -19.81 -1.13
CA GLU A 266 6.87 -20.25 -2.52
C GLU A 266 7.51 -19.26 -3.50
N LEU A 267 7.30 -17.95 -3.31
CA LEU A 267 7.92 -16.90 -4.14
C LEU A 267 9.46 -16.92 -4.05
N ILE A 268 10.03 -17.02 -2.83
CA ILE A 268 11.48 -17.11 -2.63
C ILE A 268 12.07 -18.33 -3.37
N LYS A 269 11.40 -19.49 -3.30
CA LYS A 269 11.82 -20.70 -4.04
C LYS A 269 11.69 -20.55 -5.55
N GLN A 270 10.81 -19.70 -6.07
CA GLN A 270 10.75 -19.42 -7.51
C GLN A 270 11.98 -18.62 -7.96
N VAL A 271 12.45 -17.68 -7.15
CA VAL A 271 13.70 -16.95 -7.42
C VAL A 271 14.88 -17.93 -7.47
N GLU A 272 14.95 -18.88 -6.54
CA GLU A 272 15.98 -19.93 -6.52
C GLU A 272 16.04 -20.72 -7.84
N LYS A 273 14.88 -21.06 -8.39
CA LYS A 273 14.77 -21.83 -9.63
C LYS A 273 15.13 -21.02 -10.88
N ARG A 274 14.95 -19.70 -10.85
CA ARG A 274 15.12 -18.82 -12.03
C ARG A 274 15.81 -17.50 -11.62
N PRO A 275 17.09 -17.52 -11.24
CA PRO A 275 17.80 -16.32 -10.78
C PRO A 275 18.25 -15.39 -11.92
N PHE A 276 17.99 -15.75 -13.18
CA PHE A 276 18.42 -15.00 -14.36
C PHE A 276 17.22 -14.43 -15.12
N GLY A 277 17.29 -13.15 -15.48
CA GLY A 277 16.24 -12.41 -16.18
C GLY A 277 16.20 -10.94 -15.73
N SER A 278 15.17 -10.21 -16.16
CA SER A 278 14.99 -8.82 -15.72
C SER A 278 14.56 -8.78 -14.23
N PRO A 279 14.86 -7.69 -13.51
CA PRO A 279 14.39 -7.51 -12.14
C PRO A 279 12.88 -7.69 -12.02
N GLU A 280 12.11 -7.06 -12.92
CA GLU A 280 10.65 -7.11 -12.90
C GLU A 280 10.12 -8.54 -12.99
N ASP A 281 10.74 -9.37 -13.84
CA ASP A 281 10.33 -10.76 -14.08
C ASP A 281 10.75 -11.74 -12.98
N THR A 282 11.99 -11.61 -12.51
CA THR A 282 12.62 -12.63 -11.65
C THR A 282 12.43 -12.40 -10.17
N THR A 283 12.40 -11.13 -9.74
CA THR A 283 12.36 -10.74 -8.32
C THR A 283 11.29 -9.68 -8.04
N GLY A 284 10.80 -9.05 -9.10
CA GLY A 284 9.95 -7.87 -9.09
C GLY A 284 8.45 -8.16 -9.12
N PRO A 285 7.63 -7.19 -9.58
CA PRO A 285 6.17 -7.32 -9.59
C PRO A 285 5.64 -8.49 -10.43
N TYR A 286 6.29 -8.86 -11.54
CA TYR A 286 5.81 -9.99 -12.35
C TYR A 286 6.02 -11.35 -11.67
N LEU A 287 7.04 -11.49 -10.81
CA LEU A 287 7.16 -12.66 -9.94
C LEU A 287 5.93 -12.79 -9.04
N LEU A 288 5.52 -11.67 -8.40
CA LEU A 288 4.35 -11.64 -7.52
C LEU A 288 3.07 -11.97 -8.28
N MET A 289 2.77 -11.22 -9.34
CA MET A 289 1.53 -11.38 -10.11
C MET A 289 1.38 -12.78 -10.68
N ARG A 290 2.44 -13.29 -11.32
CA ARG A 290 2.46 -14.66 -11.84
C ARG A 290 2.33 -15.69 -10.71
N GLY A 291 2.99 -15.46 -9.58
CA GLY A 291 2.85 -16.29 -8.38
C GLY A 291 1.39 -16.38 -7.90
N ILE A 292 0.73 -15.22 -7.78
CA ILE A 292 -0.65 -15.14 -7.29
C ILE A 292 -1.59 -15.87 -8.25
N ASN A 293 -1.49 -15.58 -9.55
CA ASN A 293 -2.33 -16.22 -10.56
C ASN A 293 -2.11 -17.73 -10.64
N ARG A 294 -0.86 -18.20 -10.58
CA ARG A 294 -0.58 -19.64 -10.54
C ARG A 294 -1.19 -20.31 -9.31
N LYS A 295 -1.10 -19.69 -8.14
CA LYS A 295 -1.68 -20.26 -6.92
C LYS A 295 -3.21 -20.28 -6.98
N ARG A 296 -3.84 -19.20 -7.47
CA ARG A 296 -5.30 -19.14 -7.72
C ARG A 296 -5.79 -20.24 -8.67
N LYS A 297 -5.02 -20.52 -9.73
CA LYS A 297 -5.34 -21.53 -10.75
C LYS A 297 -4.89 -22.96 -10.41
N SER A 298 -4.14 -23.14 -9.31
CA SER A 298 -3.67 -24.47 -8.89
C SER A 298 -4.83 -25.37 -8.48
N PRO A 299 -4.71 -26.71 -8.55
CA PRO A 299 -5.79 -27.63 -8.14
C PRO A 299 -6.30 -27.40 -6.72
N ASP A 300 -5.39 -27.06 -5.80
CA ASP A 300 -5.72 -26.75 -4.41
C ASP A 300 -6.26 -25.32 -4.22
N GLY A 301 -6.10 -24.47 -5.24
CA GLY A 301 -6.45 -23.06 -5.22
C GLY A 301 -5.62 -22.23 -4.24
N MET A 302 -6.07 -20.99 -4.03
CA MET A 302 -5.57 -20.13 -2.95
C MET A 302 -6.32 -20.49 -1.66
N PRO A 303 -5.63 -20.87 -0.56
CA PRO A 303 -6.33 -21.12 0.70
C PRO A 303 -7.11 -19.89 1.16
N ALA A 304 -8.21 -20.09 1.88
CA ALA A 304 -9.00 -18.99 2.42
C ALA A 304 -8.27 -18.29 3.58
N THR A 305 -7.60 -19.07 4.43
CA THR A 305 -6.94 -18.57 5.64
C THR A 305 -5.57 -19.19 5.88
N PHE A 306 -4.74 -18.50 6.66
CA PHE A 306 -3.51 -19.02 7.26
C PHE A 306 -3.48 -18.60 8.73
N ARG A 307 -3.40 -19.57 9.64
CA ARG A 307 -3.50 -19.35 11.11
C ARG A 307 -4.76 -18.55 11.51
N GLY A 308 -5.88 -18.83 10.86
CA GLY A 308 -7.17 -18.16 11.12
C GLY A 308 -7.31 -16.76 10.51
N LEU A 309 -6.25 -16.20 9.92
CA LEU A 309 -6.25 -14.90 9.26
C LEU A 309 -6.53 -15.04 7.76
N LYS A 310 -7.10 -14.02 7.11
CA LYS A 310 -7.31 -14.03 5.65
C LYS A 310 -5.98 -14.26 4.92
N TYR A 311 -5.95 -15.24 4.02
CA TYR A 311 -4.72 -15.74 3.39
C TYR A 311 -4.01 -14.70 2.52
N LEU A 312 -4.75 -13.99 1.66
CA LEU A 312 -4.19 -12.97 0.79
C LEU A 312 -5.18 -11.81 0.63
N THR A 313 -4.68 -10.59 0.78
CA THR A 313 -5.41 -9.35 0.46
C THR A 313 -4.63 -8.52 -0.54
N ILE A 314 -5.27 -8.13 -1.64
CA ILE A 314 -4.70 -7.14 -2.56
C ILE A 314 -5.45 -5.84 -2.31
N PHE A 315 -4.74 -4.84 -1.84
CA PHE A 315 -5.32 -3.53 -1.59
C PHE A 315 -5.44 -2.75 -2.90
N PRO A 316 -6.54 -2.00 -3.08
CA PRO A 316 -6.76 -1.26 -4.32
C PRO A 316 -5.76 -0.11 -4.45
N PRO A 317 -5.51 0.38 -5.69
CA PRO A 317 -4.58 1.46 -5.97
C PRO A 317 -4.70 2.68 -5.06
N ARG A 318 -5.93 3.13 -4.85
CA ARG A 318 -6.22 4.29 -4.00
C ARG A 318 -5.59 4.23 -2.60
N TYR A 319 -5.29 3.06 -2.04
CA TYR A 319 -4.74 2.96 -0.68
C TYR A 319 -3.24 3.24 -0.59
N PHE A 320 -2.44 2.70 -1.50
CA PHE A 320 -0.97 2.71 -1.37
C PHE A 320 -0.23 3.20 -2.62
N ASN A 321 -0.90 3.19 -3.77
CA ASN A 321 -0.30 3.59 -5.04
C ASN A 321 -1.38 4.16 -5.98
N PRO A 322 -1.89 5.37 -5.66
CA PRO A 322 -3.13 5.89 -6.25
C PRO A 322 -2.97 6.38 -7.70
N PHE A 323 -1.74 6.54 -8.20
CA PHE A 323 -1.46 6.91 -9.58
C PHE A 323 -0.37 6.01 -10.19
N THR A 324 -0.20 6.06 -11.50
CA THR A 324 0.61 5.08 -12.24
C THR A 324 1.73 5.73 -13.03
N TRP A 325 2.89 5.05 -13.07
CA TRP A 325 4.01 5.41 -13.94
C TRP A 325 3.90 4.78 -15.35
N LEU A 326 2.87 3.96 -15.61
CA LEU A 326 2.60 3.36 -16.92
C LEU A 326 2.06 4.36 -17.95
N GLY A 327 1.73 5.57 -17.49
CA GLY A 327 1.31 6.70 -18.31
C GLY A 327 0.88 7.87 -17.45
N ARG A 328 1.14 9.10 -17.90
CA ARG A 328 0.75 10.32 -17.17
C ARG A 328 -0.76 10.50 -17.20
N THR A 329 -1.42 9.98 -16.18
CA THR A 329 -2.88 10.04 -16.00
C THR A 329 -3.30 10.98 -14.89
N GLU A 330 -2.37 11.38 -14.01
CA GLU A 330 -2.63 12.27 -12.88
C GLU A 330 -1.95 13.63 -13.10
N PRO A 331 -2.70 14.71 -13.43
CA PRO A 331 -2.13 16.02 -13.71
C PRO A 331 -1.35 16.63 -12.54
N ALA A 332 -1.75 16.31 -11.30
CA ALA A 332 -1.07 16.82 -10.10
C ALA A 332 0.28 16.12 -9.84
N CYS A 333 0.56 15.00 -10.50
CA CYS A 333 1.72 14.17 -10.22
C CYS A 333 2.64 13.99 -11.43
N LYS A 334 3.92 13.73 -11.13
CA LYS A 334 4.98 13.44 -12.10
C LYS A 334 5.56 12.07 -11.82
N ASP A 335 6.29 11.54 -12.78
CA ASP A 335 7.01 10.27 -12.62
C ASP A 335 8.52 10.51 -12.54
N LYS A 336 9.27 9.47 -12.11
CA LYS A 336 10.74 9.39 -12.19
C LYS A 336 11.47 10.47 -11.38
N GLY A 337 10.86 10.92 -10.28
CA GLY A 337 11.47 11.87 -9.35
C GLY A 337 11.65 13.28 -9.90
N GLY A 338 10.98 13.60 -11.01
CA GLY A 338 11.00 14.92 -11.66
C GLY A 338 10.19 16.01 -10.94
N PHE A 339 9.82 15.81 -9.68
CA PHE A 339 9.13 16.82 -8.88
C PHE A 339 10.11 17.80 -8.27
N THR A 340 9.75 19.08 -8.32
CA THR A 340 10.18 20.09 -7.34
C THR A 340 9.42 19.89 -6.03
N ARG A 341 9.89 20.50 -4.93
CA ARG A 341 9.18 20.45 -3.64
C ARG A 341 7.73 20.97 -3.70
N ALA A 342 7.46 22.01 -4.48
CA ALA A 342 6.10 22.52 -4.65
C ALA A 342 5.18 21.51 -5.36
N GLU A 343 5.71 20.79 -6.34
CA GLU A 343 4.96 19.78 -7.09
C GLU A 343 4.71 18.51 -6.26
N GLU A 344 5.65 18.16 -5.37
CA GLU A 344 5.41 17.10 -4.37
C GLU A 344 4.20 17.42 -3.50
N GLU A 345 4.11 18.65 -2.99
CA GLU A 345 3.00 19.08 -2.14
C GLU A 345 1.67 19.14 -2.90
N LEU A 346 1.68 19.51 -4.18
CA LEU A 346 0.48 19.46 -5.04
C LEU A 346 0.00 18.01 -5.24
N CYS A 347 0.91 17.10 -5.60
CA CYS A 347 0.60 15.68 -5.74
C CYS A 347 0.10 15.07 -4.41
N LYS A 348 0.75 15.41 -3.30
CA LYS A 348 0.34 15.03 -1.95
C LYS A 348 -1.05 15.55 -1.60
N ALA A 349 -1.35 16.81 -1.91
CA ALA A 349 -2.65 17.41 -1.63
C ALA A 349 -3.79 16.70 -2.38
N ALA A 350 -3.54 16.24 -3.62
CA ALA A 350 -4.52 15.50 -4.42
C ALA A 350 -4.96 14.17 -3.76
N PHE A 351 -4.08 13.52 -2.98
CA PHE A 351 -4.35 12.21 -2.38
C PHE A 351 -4.47 12.20 -0.85
N ARG A 352 -4.28 13.35 -0.18
CA ARG A 352 -4.25 13.45 1.29
C ARG A 352 -5.47 12.84 1.99
N ASN A 353 -6.64 12.94 1.39
CA ASN A 353 -7.90 12.46 2.00
C ASN A 353 -8.39 11.12 1.43
N SER A 354 -7.70 10.55 0.44
CA SER A 354 -8.16 9.37 -0.31
C SER A 354 -7.17 8.21 -0.28
N SER A 355 -5.95 8.43 0.23
CA SER A 355 -4.87 7.45 0.26
C SER A 355 -4.15 7.38 1.61
N TYR A 356 -3.53 6.25 1.90
CA TYR A 356 -2.71 6.06 3.11
C TYR A 356 -1.23 6.29 2.83
N VAL A 357 -0.76 5.85 1.66
CA VAL A 357 0.62 6.01 1.21
C VAL A 357 0.61 6.52 -0.23
N LEU A 358 1.48 7.47 -0.50
CA LEU A 358 1.76 7.98 -1.83
C LEU A 358 3.14 7.52 -2.26
N GLN A 359 3.24 6.80 -3.39
CA GLN A 359 4.52 6.44 -3.99
C GLN A 359 4.87 7.40 -5.14
N TYR A 360 6.06 8.00 -5.11
CA TYR A 360 6.52 9.00 -6.09
C TYR A 360 7.19 8.42 -7.35
N HIS A 361 7.26 7.08 -7.46
CA HIS A 361 7.77 6.37 -8.64
C HIS A 361 9.10 6.91 -9.16
N THR A 362 10.03 7.16 -8.24
CA THR A 362 11.29 7.83 -8.56
C THR A 362 12.21 6.98 -9.43
N GLN A 363 11.98 5.67 -9.48
CA GLN A 363 12.73 4.70 -10.30
C GLN A 363 14.25 4.84 -10.14
N VAL A 364 14.71 5.17 -8.93
CA VAL A 364 16.12 5.48 -8.65
C VAL A 364 17.07 4.30 -8.87
N TRP A 365 16.51 3.10 -9.03
CA TRP A 365 17.18 1.88 -9.45
C TRP A 365 17.59 1.88 -10.94
N LEU A 366 16.89 2.64 -11.81
CA LEU A 366 17.10 2.66 -13.26
C LEU A 366 18.01 3.82 -13.74
N ALA A 367 18.14 4.92 -12.98
CA ALA A 367 18.66 6.19 -13.51
C ALA A 367 19.89 6.79 -12.79
N GLY A 368 20.72 5.97 -12.14
CA GLY A 368 22.02 6.41 -11.61
C GLY A 368 21.96 7.59 -10.62
N GLY A 369 20.83 7.80 -9.94
CA GLY A 369 20.67 8.81 -8.89
C GLY A 369 20.68 10.28 -9.34
N ARG A 370 20.64 10.59 -10.65
CA ARG A 370 20.74 11.99 -11.15
C ARG A 370 19.61 12.94 -10.69
N HIS A 371 18.54 12.42 -10.11
CA HIS A 371 17.39 13.18 -9.62
C HIS A 371 17.28 13.22 -8.08
N LEU A 372 18.23 12.59 -7.36
CA LEU A 372 18.20 12.50 -5.89
C LEU A 372 18.62 13.81 -5.19
N ASN A 373 19.38 14.66 -5.87
CA ASN A 373 19.97 15.88 -5.32
C ASN A 373 19.29 17.16 -5.83
N LYS A 374 18.10 17.05 -6.44
CA LYS A 374 17.28 18.22 -6.71
C LYS A 374 16.49 18.50 -5.42
N ASP A 375 17.05 19.43 -4.64
CA ASP A 375 16.56 20.02 -3.39
C ASP A 375 16.87 19.23 -2.10
#